data_AF-W2YXH4-F1
#
_entry.id   AF-W2YXH4-F1
#
_cell.length_a   1.000
_cell.length_b   1.000
_cell.length_c   1.000
_cell.angle_alpha   90.00
_cell.angle_beta   90.00
_cell.angle_gamma   90.00
#
_symmetry.space_group_name_H-M   'P 1'
#
loop_
_entity.id
_entity.type
_entity.pdbx_description
1 polymer ?
#
loop_
_entity_poly.entity_id
_entity_poly.type
_entity_poly.pdbx_seq_one_letter_code
_entity_poly.pdbx_strand_id
1 'polypeptide(L)'
;MPDIWDEYFGFVPKETGQAVVVGSWGAQMKDNNKKWANAVSAYLEEKSIGSFYWAFNPQSADTGGFVKDDWVTPIDERVALLELLPTTSVEDIVAIFSECSKTCAGNGGCEGGKCVCYTGWTGPQCEICSEGDTTACNDMGTCLRNSTCACEDDANGKYCAGTECDEVDCGDGSNAGCFNGECTCLYNCVGNSCVVCAANESALEDASNGATMLCDACDAQAHNDFSSAQAFSIVTVGTAAFATLAFVFTFFF
;
A
#
# COMPACT_ATOMS: atom_id res chain seq x y z
N MET A 1 -37.51 -0.09 12.75
CA MET A 1 -36.42 -1.09 12.73
C MET A 1 -35.19 -0.62 13.50
N PRO A 2 -34.78 0.66 13.51
CA PRO A 2 -33.64 1.13 14.33
C PRO A 2 -33.70 0.68 15.79
N ASP A 3 -34.87 0.76 16.45
CA ASP A 3 -35.04 0.34 17.85
C ASP A 3 -34.64 -1.12 18.11
N ILE A 4 -34.94 -2.02 17.17
CA ILE A 4 -34.57 -3.44 17.27
C ILE A 4 -33.05 -3.59 17.17
N TRP A 5 -32.42 -2.90 16.23
CA TRP A 5 -30.97 -2.97 16.07
C TRP A 5 -30.21 -2.36 17.24
N ASP A 6 -30.74 -1.28 17.82
CA ASP A 6 -30.20 -0.66 19.03
C ASP A 6 -30.30 -1.60 20.23
N GLU A 7 -31.40 -2.34 20.37
CA GLU A 7 -31.55 -3.35 21.45
C GLU A 7 -30.51 -4.47 21.36
N TYR A 8 -30.15 -4.91 20.15
CA TYR A 8 -29.28 -6.08 19.98
C TYR A 8 -27.79 -5.75 19.86
N PHE A 9 -27.41 -4.69 19.14
CA PHE A 9 -25.99 -4.41 18.87
C PHE A 9 -25.64 -2.93 18.73
N GLY A 10 -26.60 -2.06 18.37
CA GLY A 10 -26.34 -0.64 18.11
C GLY A 10 -25.93 0.17 19.32
N PHE A 11 -26.31 -0.27 20.52
CA PHE A 11 -25.93 0.39 21.76
C PHE A 11 -24.42 0.29 22.06
N VAL A 12 -23.76 -0.78 21.60
CA VAL A 12 -22.41 -1.16 22.05
C VAL A 12 -21.38 -0.05 21.82
N PRO A 13 -21.24 0.56 20.61
CA PRO A 13 -20.23 1.60 20.41
C PRO A 13 -20.40 2.79 21.34
N LYS A 14 -21.65 3.20 21.61
CA LYS A 14 -21.96 4.35 22.45
C LYS A 14 -21.81 4.05 23.94
N GLU A 15 -22.21 2.86 24.38
CA GLU A 15 -22.23 2.52 25.80
C GLU A 15 -20.91 1.97 26.32
N THR A 16 -20.13 1.28 25.47
CA THR A 16 -18.90 0.60 25.89
C THR A 16 -17.64 1.20 25.26
N GLY A 17 -17.78 2.01 24.20
CA GLY A 17 -16.65 2.50 23.40
C GLY A 17 -16.00 1.43 22.53
N GLN A 18 -16.57 0.23 22.45
CA GLN A 18 -16.04 -0.87 21.62
C GLN A 18 -16.64 -0.84 20.22
N ALA A 19 -15.81 -1.14 19.21
CA ALA A 19 -16.25 -1.25 17.84
C ALA A 19 -17.19 -2.46 17.64
N VAL A 20 -18.22 -2.26 16.82
CA VAL A 20 -19.06 -3.33 16.28
C VAL A 20 -18.93 -3.32 14.76
N VAL A 21 -18.88 -4.51 14.17
CA VAL A 21 -18.90 -4.69 12.72
C VAL A 21 -20.02 -5.66 12.36
N VAL A 22 -20.91 -5.25 11.46
CA VAL A 22 -21.90 -6.16 10.88
C VAL A 22 -21.20 -7.06 9.88
N GLY A 23 -21.08 -8.34 10.22
CA GLY A 23 -20.28 -9.31 9.47
C GLY A 23 -20.74 -9.56 8.03
N SER A 24 -22.02 -9.36 7.72
CA SER A 24 -22.57 -9.47 6.36
C SER A 24 -23.99 -8.90 6.29
N TRP A 25 -24.31 -8.19 5.22
CA TRP A 25 -25.69 -7.83 4.87
C TRP A 25 -25.83 -7.61 3.37
N GLY A 26 -27.05 -7.79 2.85
CA GLY A 26 -27.35 -7.58 1.45
C GLY A 26 -28.84 -7.74 1.21
N ALA A 27 -29.34 -7.21 0.10
CA ALA A 27 -30.76 -7.27 -0.20
C ALA A 27 -31.04 -7.19 -1.70
N GLN A 28 -32.03 -7.97 -2.15
CA GLN A 28 -32.60 -7.72 -3.46
C GLN A 28 -33.28 -6.36 -3.39
N MET A 29 -32.86 -5.40 -4.21
CA MET A 29 -33.41 -4.03 -4.18
C MET A 29 -34.80 -3.96 -4.84
N LYS A 30 -35.74 -4.72 -4.29
CA LYS A 30 -37.16 -4.78 -4.66
C LYS A 30 -38.01 -4.64 -3.41
N ASP A 31 -39.15 -3.97 -3.54
CA ASP A 31 -40.21 -3.90 -2.52
C ASP A 31 -39.70 -3.63 -1.09
N ASN A 32 -40.08 -4.49 -0.13
CA ASN A 32 -39.70 -4.35 1.28
C ASN A 32 -38.21 -4.58 1.53
N ASN A 33 -37.54 -5.37 0.68
CA ASN A 33 -36.10 -5.59 0.80
C ASN A 33 -35.32 -4.32 0.47
N LYS A 34 -35.75 -3.54 -0.53
CA LYS A 34 -35.17 -2.21 -0.82
C LYS A 34 -35.35 -1.25 0.36
N LYS A 35 -36.54 -1.22 0.97
CA LYS A 35 -36.80 -0.38 2.15
C LYS A 35 -35.90 -0.79 3.32
N TRP A 36 -35.74 -2.09 3.55
CA TRP A 36 -34.86 -2.63 4.58
C TRP A 36 -33.40 -2.27 4.32
N ALA A 37 -32.90 -2.44 3.09
CA ALA A 37 -31.52 -2.15 2.70
C ALA A 37 -31.16 -0.68 2.92
N ASN A 38 -32.04 0.23 2.50
CA ASN A 38 -31.86 1.66 2.71
C ASN A 38 -31.87 2.01 4.20
N ALA A 39 -32.76 1.39 4.98
CA ALA A 39 -32.86 1.63 6.42
C ALA A 39 -31.63 1.13 7.17
N VAL A 40 -31.09 -0.05 6.83
CA VAL A 40 -29.89 -0.58 7.49
C VAL A 40 -28.66 0.20 7.07
N SER A 41 -28.51 0.58 5.80
CA SER A 41 -27.39 1.43 5.34
C SER A 41 -27.35 2.77 6.10
N ALA A 42 -28.48 3.49 6.14
CA ALA A 42 -28.58 4.75 6.87
C ALA A 42 -28.28 4.60 8.37
N TYR A 43 -28.76 3.51 8.98
CA TYR A 43 -28.50 3.25 10.40
C TYR A 43 -27.02 2.96 10.68
N LEU A 44 -26.34 2.22 9.81
CA LEU A 44 -24.91 1.92 9.97
C LEU A 44 -24.05 3.18 9.83
N GLU A 45 -24.40 4.08 8.90
CA GLU A 45 -23.76 5.40 8.79
C GLU A 45 -23.99 6.25 10.04
N GLU A 46 -25.24 6.43 10.45
CA GLU A 46 -25.62 7.24 11.63
C GLU A 46 -24.88 6.78 12.90
N LYS A 47 -24.75 5.47 13.09
CA LYS A 47 -24.10 4.87 14.26
C LYS A 47 -22.60 4.69 14.11
N SER A 48 -22.03 5.01 12.94
CA SER A 48 -20.63 4.76 12.60
C SER A 48 -20.22 3.29 12.81
N ILE A 49 -21.09 2.36 12.39
CA ILE A 49 -20.87 0.91 12.51
C ILE A 49 -20.35 0.38 11.18
N GLY A 50 -19.17 -0.24 11.22
CA GLY A 50 -18.57 -0.88 10.04
C GLY A 50 -19.40 -2.08 9.56
N SER A 51 -19.30 -2.41 8.26
CA SER A 51 -20.00 -3.59 7.73
C SER A 51 -19.33 -4.18 6.50
N PHE A 52 -19.67 -5.43 6.18
CA PHE A 52 -19.34 -6.07 4.92
C PHE A 52 -20.61 -6.28 4.08
N TYR A 53 -20.59 -5.80 2.84
CA TYR A 53 -21.71 -5.97 1.91
C TYR A 53 -21.61 -7.31 1.17
N TRP A 54 -22.71 -8.08 1.20
CA TRP A 54 -22.88 -9.34 0.50
C TRP A 54 -23.81 -9.15 -0.72
N ALA A 55 -23.39 -9.48 -1.95
CA ALA A 55 -22.15 -10.13 -2.35
C ALA A 55 -21.57 -9.48 -3.59
N PHE A 56 -20.25 -9.61 -3.77
CA PHE A 56 -19.61 -9.18 -5.01
C PHE A 56 -20.19 -9.91 -6.23
N ASN A 57 -20.44 -11.22 -6.12
CA ASN A 57 -20.83 -12.05 -7.26
C ASN A 57 -22.21 -11.68 -7.84
N PRO A 58 -22.41 -11.70 -9.16
CA PRO A 58 -23.62 -11.17 -9.81
C PRO A 58 -24.92 -11.89 -9.42
N GLN A 59 -24.81 -13.20 -9.22
CA GLN A 59 -25.94 -14.12 -9.10
C GLN A 59 -26.16 -14.60 -7.67
N SER A 60 -25.84 -13.78 -6.65
CA SER A 60 -26.23 -14.10 -5.28
C SER A 60 -27.74 -14.34 -5.24
N ALA A 61 -28.15 -15.60 -5.02
CA ALA A 61 -29.54 -16.01 -5.14
C ALA A 61 -30.45 -15.24 -4.17
N ASP A 62 -29.96 -15.01 -2.96
CA ASP A 62 -30.77 -14.51 -1.85
C ASP A 62 -30.83 -12.97 -1.82
N THR A 63 -29.72 -12.31 -2.15
CA THR A 63 -29.57 -10.85 -2.03
C THR A 63 -29.43 -10.13 -3.36
N GLY A 64 -29.15 -10.84 -4.46
CA GLY A 64 -28.66 -10.23 -5.69
C GLY A 64 -27.24 -9.69 -5.53
N GLY A 65 -26.46 -9.76 -6.61
CA GLY A 65 -25.06 -9.35 -6.61
C GLY A 65 -24.83 -7.84 -6.59
N PHE A 66 -23.55 -7.48 -6.48
CA PHE A 66 -23.05 -6.12 -6.63
C PHE A 66 -22.75 -5.76 -8.09
N VAL A 67 -22.25 -6.72 -8.87
CA VAL A 67 -21.91 -6.54 -10.30
C VAL A 67 -22.89 -7.30 -11.22
N LYS A 68 -22.86 -7.00 -12.52
CA LYS A 68 -23.62 -7.71 -13.57
C LYS A 68 -22.95 -9.04 -13.94
N ASP A 69 -23.62 -9.87 -14.74
CA ASP A 69 -23.13 -11.22 -15.12
C ASP A 69 -21.73 -11.24 -15.79
N ASP A 70 -21.22 -10.08 -16.22
CA ASP A 70 -19.85 -9.92 -16.74
C ASP A 70 -18.75 -9.84 -15.67
N TRP A 71 -19.11 -9.87 -14.37
CA TRP A 71 -18.21 -9.80 -13.21
C TRP A 71 -17.43 -8.51 -13.03
N VAL A 72 -17.60 -7.54 -13.91
CA VAL A 72 -16.80 -6.30 -13.93
C VAL A 72 -17.64 -5.04 -13.88
N THR A 73 -18.90 -5.08 -14.33
CA THR A 73 -19.75 -3.90 -14.38
C THR A 73 -20.57 -3.77 -13.08
N PRO A 74 -20.36 -2.73 -12.25
CA PRO A 74 -21.17 -2.52 -11.06
C PRO A 74 -22.65 -2.25 -11.41
N ILE A 75 -23.54 -2.57 -10.48
CA ILE A 75 -24.96 -2.22 -10.55
C ILE A 75 -25.14 -0.85 -9.87
N ASP A 76 -25.53 0.18 -10.61
CA ASP A 76 -25.62 1.57 -10.13
C ASP A 76 -26.44 1.72 -8.84
N GLU A 77 -27.56 1.01 -8.70
CA GLU A 77 -28.39 1.05 -7.49
C GLU A 77 -27.66 0.47 -6.25
N ARG A 78 -26.72 -0.45 -6.45
CA ARG A 78 -25.89 -1.00 -5.37
C ARG A 78 -24.79 -0.03 -5.00
N VAL A 79 -24.15 0.60 -5.98
CA VAL A 79 -23.16 1.66 -5.76
C VAL A 79 -23.78 2.79 -4.96
N ALA A 80 -24.92 3.33 -5.40
CA ALA A 80 -25.60 4.43 -4.72
C ALA A 80 -26.04 4.11 -3.28
N LEU A 81 -26.37 2.83 -2.98
CA LEU A 81 -26.69 2.39 -1.62
C LEU A 81 -25.47 2.41 -0.70
N LEU A 82 -24.30 2.04 -1.23
CA LEU A 82 -23.05 1.90 -0.48
C LEU A 82 -22.21 3.17 -0.45
N GLU A 83 -22.36 4.07 -1.42
CA GLU A 83 -21.69 5.39 -1.43
C GLU A 83 -22.00 6.23 -0.20
N LEU A 84 -23.12 5.96 0.48
CA LEU A 84 -23.49 6.62 1.73
C LEU A 84 -22.69 6.13 2.93
N LEU A 85 -22.12 4.92 2.86
CA LEU A 85 -21.40 4.33 3.98
C LEU A 85 -19.95 4.82 3.97
N PRO A 86 -19.40 5.28 5.11
CA PRO A 86 -17.99 5.61 5.20
C PRO A 86 -17.16 4.35 4.97
N THR A 87 -16.34 4.35 3.93
CA THR A 87 -15.37 3.29 3.65
C THR A 87 -13.97 3.81 3.91
N THR A 88 -13.11 2.98 4.49
CA THR A 88 -11.69 3.30 4.49
C THR A 88 -11.18 3.23 3.06
N SER A 89 -10.76 4.38 2.51
CA SER A 89 -10.14 4.44 1.20
C SER A 89 -8.84 3.66 1.23
N VAL A 90 -8.75 2.61 0.41
CA VAL A 90 -7.49 1.85 0.24
C VAL A 90 -6.43 2.75 -0.36
N GLU A 91 -6.81 3.67 -1.25
CA GLU A 91 -5.89 4.69 -1.77
C GLU A 91 -5.37 5.59 -0.66
N ASP A 92 -6.21 6.03 0.28
CA ASP A 92 -5.77 6.89 1.39
C ASP A 92 -4.86 6.12 2.34
N ILE A 93 -5.20 4.86 2.64
CA ILE A 93 -4.32 3.96 3.42
C ILE A 93 -2.97 3.82 2.72
N VAL A 94 -2.98 3.46 1.44
CA VAL A 94 -1.76 3.29 0.65
C VAL A 94 -0.98 4.60 0.56
N ALA A 95 -1.66 5.75 0.44
CA ALA A 95 -1.01 7.05 0.41
C ALA A 95 -0.27 7.33 1.72
N ILE A 96 -0.93 7.11 2.87
CA ILE A 96 -0.32 7.23 4.21
C ILE A 96 0.90 6.32 4.33
N PHE A 97 0.79 5.06 3.91
CA PHE A 97 1.90 4.12 4.02
C PHE A 97 2.95 4.29 2.92
N SER A 98 2.68 5.03 1.85
CA SER A 98 3.63 5.32 0.78
C SER A 98 4.54 6.52 1.11
N GLU A 99 4.16 7.35 2.07
CA GLU A 99 5.01 8.41 2.60
C GLU A 99 6.11 7.81 3.48
N CYS A 100 7.36 8.10 3.15
CA CYS A 100 8.51 7.49 3.79
C CYS A 100 8.59 7.78 5.30
N SER A 101 8.75 6.74 6.13
CA SER A 101 8.90 6.84 7.58
C SER A 101 10.27 7.36 8.07
N LYS A 102 11.07 7.99 7.20
CA LYS A 102 12.50 8.34 7.35
C LYS A 102 13.47 7.16 7.23
N THR A 103 13.12 5.97 7.70
CA THR A 103 14.03 4.81 7.73
C THR A 103 13.56 3.60 6.94
N CYS A 104 12.35 3.62 6.37
CA CYS A 104 11.80 2.51 5.58
C CYS A 104 11.95 1.17 6.30
N ALA A 105 11.44 1.07 7.53
CA ALA A 105 11.56 -0.11 8.40
C ALA A 105 13.01 -0.57 8.71
N GLY A 106 14.01 0.27 8.42
CA GLY A 106 15.45 -0.05 8.48
C GLY A 106 15.99 -0.74 7.23
N ASN A 107 15.16 -0.92 6.21
CA ASN A 107 15.39 -1.77 5.04
C ASN A 107 15.36 -0.99 3.72
N GLY A 108 15.37 0.35 3.79
CA GLY A 108 15.46 1.22 2.62
C GLY A 108 15.87 2.64 2.97
N GLY A 109 16.00 3.48 1.95
CA GLY A 109 16.19 4.93 2.08
C GLY A 109 14.97 5.69 1.58
N CYS A 110 14.75 6.92 2.06
CA CYS A 110 13.71 7.78 1.51
C CYS A 110 14.23 8.53 0.29
N GLU A 111 13.57 8.45 -0.86
CA GLU A 111 13.82 9.27 -2.04
C GLU A 111 12.49 9.85 -2.56
N GLY A 112 12.43 11.17 -2.79
CA GLY A 112 11.22 11.82 -3.28
C GLY A 112 9.98 11.60 -2.39
N GLY A 113 10.18 11.42 -1.08
CA GLY A 113 9.12 11.11 -0.12
C GLY A 113 8.65 9.66 -0.10
N LYS A 114 9.29 8.75 -0.84
CA LYS A 114 8.95 7.31 -0.91
C LYS A 114 10.14 6.43 -0.53
N CYS A 115 9.86 5.20 -0.13
CA CYS A 115 10.90 4.24 0.18
C CYS A 115 11.50 3.60 -1.07
N VAL A 116 12.83 3.55 -1.10
CA VAL A 116 13.63 2.76 -2.03
C VAL A 116 14.30 1.65 -1.23
N CYS A 117 13.91 0.40 -1.49
CA CYS A 117 14.26 -0.74 -0.66
C CYS A 117 15.62 -1.35 -1.03
N TYR A 118 16.35 -1.79 -0.02
CA TYR A 118 17.55 -2.60 -0.21
C TYR A 118 17.17 -3.97 -0.78
N THR A 119 18.16 -4.66 -1.34
CA THR A 119 17.99 -5.98 -1.93
C THR A 119 17.38 -6.97 -0.92
N GLY A 120 16.42 -7.77 -1.38
CA GLY A 120 15.66 -8.70 -0.53
C GLY A 120 14.43 -8.08 0.13
N TRP A 121 14.28 -6.75 0.08
CA TRP A 121 13.16 -6.02 0.69
C TRP A 121 12.28 -5.32 -0.36
N THR A 122 11.00 -5.24 -0.03
CA THR A 122 9.91 -4.66 -0.84
C THR A 122 8.83 -4.10 0.09
N GLY A 123 7.79 -3.50 -0.51
CA GLY A 123 6.71 -2.87 0.25
C GLY A 123 6.88 -1.36 0.35
N PRO A 124 5.80 -0.64 0.68
CA PRO A 124 5.80 0.82 0.70
C PRO A 124 6.72 1.40 1.79
N GLN A 125 7.09 0.61 2.79
CA GLN A 125 8.06 0.95 3.83
C GLN A 125 9.23 -0.05 3.89
N CYS A 126 9.49 -0.83 2.84
CA CYS A 126 10.53 -1.87 2.81
C CYS A 126 10.39 -2.92 3.93
N GLU A 127 9.17 -3.16 4.37
CA GLU A 127 8.83 -4.05 5.46
C GLU A 127 8.65 -5.51 5.04
N ILE A 128 8.65 -5.79 3.73
CA ILE A 128 8.31 -7.09 3.17
C ILE A 128 9.55 -7.74 2.56
N CYS A 129 9.93 -8.91 3.06
CA CYS A 129 10.80 -9.84 2.33
C CYS A 129 9.95 -11.00 1.81
N SER A 130 10.34 -11.56 0.66
CA SER A 130 9.59 -12.67 0.05
C SER A 130 9.91 -13.99 0.76
N GLU A 131 8.90 -14.84 0.99
CA GLU A 131 9.12 -16.17 1.56
C GLU A 131 10.16 -16.93 0.72
N GLY A 132 11.23 -17.41 1.35
CA GLY A 132 12.33 -18.10 0.67
C GLY A 132 13.52 -17.21 0.26
N ASP A 133 13.41 -15.89 0.37
CA ASP A 133 14.52 -14.96 0.09
C ASP A 133 15.59 -15.08 1.20
N THR A 134 16.85 -15.27 0.81
CA THR A 134 17.98 -15.37 1.73
C THR A 134 18.72 -14.05 1.89
N THR A 135 18.66 -13.16 0.90
CA THR A 135 19.39 -11.90 0.87
C THR A 135 18.90 -10.95 1.96
N ALA A 136 17.59 -10.90 2.22
CA ALA A 136 17.03 -10.14 3.33
C ALA A 136 17.56 -10.58 4.72
N CYS A 137 18.07 -11.81 4.81
CA CYS A 137 18.53 -12.49 6.00
C CYS A 137 20.05 -12.74 5.99
N ASN A 138 20.80 -11.88 5.29
CA ASN A 138 22.26 -11.92 5.15
C ASN A 138 22.81 -13.27 4.63
N ASP A 139 21.99 -14.02 3.88
CA ASP A 139 22.27 -15.37 3.41
C ASP A 139 22.61 -16.38 4.55
N MET A 140 22.29 -16.01 5.79
CA MET A 140 22.43 -16.81 7.02
C MET A 140 21.07 -17.28 7.55
N GLY A 141 20.05 -17.19 6.71
CA GLY A 141 18.68 -17.55 7.03
C GLY A 141 17.76 -17.38 5.84
N THR A 142 16.50 -17.71 6.06
CA THR A 142 15.44 -17.62 5.04
C THR A 142 14.29 -16.76 5.53
N CYS A 143 13.79 -15.85 4.69
CA CYS A 143 12.62 -15.05 5.01
C CYS A 143 11.33 -15.90 5.08
N LEU A 144 10.53 -15.65 6.11
CA LEU A 144 9.24 -16.29 6.37
C LEU A 144 8.06 -15.44 5.84
N ARG A 145 6.87 -16.05 5.75
CA ARG A 145 5.63 -15.37 5.28
C ARG A 145 5.26 -14.10 6.03
N ASN A 146 5.67 -13.98 7.30
CA ASN A 146 5.43 -12.81 8.13
C ASN A 146 6.54 -11.74 7.99
N SER A 147 7.40 -11.84 6.96
CA SER A 147 8.50 -10.91 6.70
C SER A 147 9.55 -10.85 7.83
N THR A 148 9.85 -12.00 8.44
CA THR A 148 10.93 -12.14 9.43
C THR A 148 11.88 -13.26 9.03
N CYS A 149 13.14 -13.17 9.44
CA CYS A 149 14.14 -14.18 9.13
C CYS A 149 14.08 -15.38 10.08
N ALA A 150 14.11 -16.59 9.51
CA ALA A 150 14.47 -17.81 10.21
C ALA A 150 15.96 -18.07 10.02
N CYS A 151 16.76 -17.89 11.06
CA CYS A 151 18.20 -18.04 11.00
C CYS A 151 18.64 -19.50 11.02
N GLU A 152 19.73 -19.78 10.30
CA GLU A 152 20.37 -21.08 10.21
C GLU A 152 21.62 -21.13 11.10
N ASP A 153 22.03 -22.35 11.48
CA ASP A 153 23.18 -22.61 12.35
C ASP A 153 23.13 -21.80 13.66
N ASP A 154 24.21 -21.10 14.00
CA ASP A 154 24.34 -20.26 15.19
C ASP A 154 24.00 -18.78 14.91
N ALA A 155 23.51 -18.46 13.70
CA ALA A 155 23.12 -17.11 13.35
C ALA A 155 21.88 -16.67 14.12
N ASN A 156 21.82 -15.38 14.46
CA ASN A 156 20.77 -14.82 15.30
C ASN A 156 20.51 -13.34 14.96
N GLY A 157 19.55 -12.73 15.66
CA GLY A 157 19.16 -11.35 15.44
C GLY A 157 18.11 -11.19 14.33
N LYS A 158 17.65 -9.95 14.13
CA LYS A 158 16.53 -9.61 13.23
C LYS A 158 16.76 -10.05 11.78
N TYR A 159 18.02 -10.01 11.34
CA TYR A 159 18.44 -10.30 9.97
C TYR A 159 19.47 -11.44 9.89
N CYS A 160 19.62 -12.24 10.95
CA CYS A 160 20.63 -13.32 11.01
C CYS A 160 22.09 -12.83 10.91
N ALA A 161 22.35 -11.59 11.34
CA ALA A 161 23.67 -10.98 11.33
C ALA A 161 24.33 -10.90 12.72
N GLY A 162 23.64 -11.29 13.79
CA GLY A 162 24.11 -11.10 15.16
C GLY A 162 23.17 -10.24 16.00
N THR A 163 23.42 -10.24 17.31
CA THR A 163 22.75 -9.35 18.28
C THR A 163 23.70 -8.44 19.04
N GLU A 164 25.01 -8.68 18.90
CA GLU A 164 26.06 -7.91 19.55
C GLU A 164 26.88 -7.13 18.50
N CYS A 165 27.47 -6.02 18.92
CA CYS A 165 28.19 -5.11 18.02
C CYS A 165 29.52 -5.66 17.49
N ASP A 166 30.02 -6.75 18.06
CA ASP A 166 31.16 -7.50 17.54
C ASP A 166 30.77 -8.59 16.54
N GLU A 167 29.46 -8.87 16.40
CA GLU A 167 28.90 -9.85 15.46
C GLU A 167 28.39 -9.20 14.17
N VAL A 168 27.78 -8.00 14.27
CA VAL A 168 27.17 -7.31 13.13
C VAL A 168 28.16 -6.47 12.32
N ASP A 169 28.05 -6.53 10.99
CA ASP A 169 28.83 -5.69 10.07
C ASP A 169 28.10 -4.37 9.79
N CYS A 170 28.59 -3.28 10.37
CA CYS A 170 28.09 -1.93 10.16
C CYS A 170 28.90 -1.14 9.12
N GLY A 171 29.75 -1.78 8.31
CA GLY A 171 30.60 -1.07 7.37
C GLY A 171 31.83 -0.45 8.05
N ASP A 172 32.31 0.68 7.54
CA ASP A 172 33.55 1.31 8.04
C ASP A 172 33.31 2.07 9.37
N GLY A 173 34.25 1.97 10.31
CA GLY A 173 34.14 2.70 11.59
C GLY A 173 34.10 4.23 11.44
N SER A 174 34.43 4.74 10.25
CA SER A 174 34.33 6.15 9.88
C SER A 174 32.90 6.59 9.58
N ASN A 175 32.01 5.70 9.14
CA ASN A 175 30.66 6.05 8.66
C ASN A 175 29.51 5.33 9.37
N ALA A 176 29.81 4.52 10.39
CA ALA A 176 28.79 3.92 11.22
C ALA A 176 29.25 3.70 12.67
N GLY A 177 28.28 3.74 13.58
CA GLY A 177 28.40 3.17 14.91
C GLY A 177 27.52 1.93 15.04
N CYS A 178 27.63 1.22 16.17
CA CYS A 178 26.71 0.17 16.54
C CYS A 178 26.20 0.38 17.97
N PHE A 179 24.91 0.12 18.19
CA PHE A 179 24.29 0.13 19.50
C PHE A 179 23.34 -1.06 19.65
N ASN A 180 23.62 -1.96 20.61
CA ASN A 180 22.84 -3.19 20.85
C ASN A 180 22.64 -4.07 19.59
N GLY A 181 23.70 -4.25 18.80
CA GLY A 181 23.64 -5.03 17.55
C GLY A 181 22.90 -4.34 16.41
N GLU A 182 22.59 -3.04 16.52
CA GLU A 182 21.96 -2.25 15.46
C GLU A 182 22.89 -1.13 14.98
N CYS A 183 23.10 -1.07 13.67
CA CYS A 183 23.98 -0.09 13.05
C CYS A 183 23.33 1.30 13.05
N THR A 184 24.11 2.30 13.47
CA THR A 184 23.76 3.72 13.44
C THR A 184 24.58 4.39 12.36
N CYS A 185 23.98 4.63 11.21
CA CYS A 185 24.69 5.17 10.05
C CYS A 185 24.95 6.68 10.19
N LEU A 186 26.11 7.11 9.70
CA LEU A 186 26.57 8.49 9.68
C LEU A 186 26.83 8.94 8.23
N TYR A 187 27.00 10.25 8.04
CA TYR A 187 27.38 10.86 6.76
C TYR A 187 26.49 10.47 5.57
N ASN A 188 25.18 10.35 5.80
CA ASN A 188 24.18 9.95 4.79
C ASN A 188 24.38 8.53 4.23
N CYS A 189 25.19 7.70 4.88
CA CYS A 189 25.07 6.27 4.68
C CYS A 189 23.78 5.80 5.36
N VAL A 190 23.17 4.78 4.79
CA VAL A 190 21.91 4.15 5.18
C VAL A 190 22.05 2.65 4.97
N GLY A 191 21.11 1.86 5.46
CA GLY A 191 21.25 0.41 5.46
C GLY A 191 21.19 -0.16 6.85
N ASN A 192 20.84 -1.44 6.92
CA ASN A 192 21.09 -2.24 8.12
C ASN A 192 22.60 -2.43 8.39
N SER A 193 23.45 -2.26 7.38
CA SER A 193 24.92 -2.34 7.46
C SER A 193 25.65 -1.04 7.14
N CYS A 194 24.93 0.08 6.90
CA CYS A 194 25.52 1.39 6.61
C CYS A 194 26.52 1.46 5.44
N VAL A 195 26.51 0.47 4.54
CA VAL A 195 27.37 0.43 3.36
C VAL A 195 26.74 1.10 2.12
N VAL A 196 25.52 1.66 2.24
CA VAL A 196 24.77 2.26 1.12
C VAL A 196 24.68 3.77 1.29
N CYS A 197 24.98 4.54 0.25
CA CYS A 197 24.81 5.99 0.24
C CYS A 197 23.36 6.40 -0.10
N ALA A 198 22.76 7.31 0.70
CA ALA A 198 21.44 7.90 0.44
C ALA A 198 21.48 9.22 -0.35
N ALA A 199 22.52 9.49 -1.14
CA ALA A 199 22.64 10.73 -1.90
C ALA A 199 21.51 10.84 -2.93
N ASN A 200 20.47 11.60 -2.58
CA ASN A 200 19.34 11.96 -3.43
C ASN A 200 19.16 13.49 -3.48
N GLU A 201 18.13 13.99 -4.18
CA GLU A 201 17.83 15.42 -4.26
C GLU A 201 17.63 16.09 -2.88
N SER A 202 17.17 15.37 -1.86
CA SER A 202 17.06 15.88 -0.49
C SER A 202 18.43 16.02 0.21
N ALA A 203 19.38 15.14 -0.07
CA ALA A 203 20.77 15.27 0.40
C ALA A 203 21.53 16.43 -0.33
N LEU A 204 21.12 16.76 -1.55
CA LEU A 204 21.61 17.91 -2.32
C LEU A 204 21.12 19.26 -1.76
N GLU A 205 19.89 19.32 -1.21
CA GLU A 205 19.36 20.52 -0.56
C GLU A 205 20.13 20.87 0.73
N ASP A 206 20.50 19.89 1.55
CA ASP A 206 21.34 20.12 2.74
C ASP A 206 22.78 20.54 2.39
N ALA A 207 23.32 20.05 1.26
CA ALA A 207 24.64 20.45 0.77
C ALA A 207 24.70 21.92 0.29
N SER A 208 23.54 22.51 -0.07
CA SER A 208 23.45 23.92 -0.49
C SER A 208 23.73 24.92 0.65
N ASN A 209 23.73 24.46 1.91
CA ASN A 209 24.15 25.22 3.09
C ASN A 209 25.64 25.01 3.47
N GLY A 210 26.44 24.41 2.59
CA GLY A 210 27.89 24.23 2.81
C GLY A 210 28.27 23.00 3.63
N ALA A 211 27.35 22.06 3.84
CA ALA A 211 27.68 20.73 4.34
C ALA A 211 28.23 19.88 3.18
N THR A 212 29.45 19.37 3.31
CA THR A 212 29.99 18.40 2.35
C THR A 212 29.16 17.11 2.45
N MET A 213 28.56 16.68 1.34
CA MET A 213 27.93 15.37 1.24
C MET A 213 29.05 14.32 1.26
N LEU A 214 29.25 13.61 2.38
CA LEU A 214 30.31 12.61 2.53
C LEU A 214 29.76 11.19 2.36
N CYS A 215 29.44 10.81 1.12
CA CYS A 215 29.25 9.39 0.79
C CYS A 215 30.56 8.67 0.45
N ASP A 216 31.71 9.35 0.54
CA ASP A 216 33.02 8.80 0.16
C ASP A 216 33.44 7.54 0.98
N ALA A 217 32.68 7.19 2.02
CA ALA A 217 32.92 6.06 2.90
C ALA A 217 31.97 4.86 2.68
N CYS A 218 30.93 4.97 1.84
CA CYS A 218 30.01 3.87 1.51
C CYS A 218 29.88 3.68 -0.02
N ASP A 219 29.62 2.45 -0.47
CA ASP A 219 29.50 2.14 -1.90
C ASP A 219 28.13 2.61 -2.45
N ALA A 220 28.11 2.99 -3.74
CA ALA A 220 26.87 3.33 -4.43
C ALA A 220 26.12 2.05 -4.87
N GLN A 221 24.80 1.98 -4.67
CA GLN A 221 24.02 0.77 -4.97
C GLN A 221 23.33 0.79 -6.34
N ALA A 222 23.07 -0.40 -6.87
CA ALA A 222 22.09 -0.66 -7.91
C ALA A 222 20.68 -0.73 -7.30
N HIS A 223 19.78 0.12 -7.76
CA HIS A 223 18.42 0.26 -7.25
C HIS A 223 17.43 -0.64 -8.01
N ASN A 224 16.47 -1.25 -7.30
CA ASN A 224 15.24 -1.77 -7.90
C ASN A 224 14.15 -0.73 -7.70
N ASP A 225 13.85 0.02 -8.75
CA ASP A 225 12.85 1.07 -8.70
C ASP A 225 11.44 0.50 -8.93
N PHE A 226 10.55 0.61 -7.95
CA PHE A 226 9.15 0.19 -8.07
C PHE A 226 8.31 1.20 -8.87
N SER A 227 8.90 2.34 -9.28
CA SER A 227 8.24 3.32 -10.15
C SER A 227 7.86 2.76 -11.53
N SER A 228 8.38 1.61 -11.96
CA SER A 228 8.07 1.03 -13.27
C SER A 228 6.86 0.08 -13.29
N ALA A 229 5.86 0.26 -12.43
CA ALA A 229 4.53 -0.23 -12.75
C ALA A 229 4.08 0.50 -14.03
N GLN A 230 4.16 -0.20 -15.16
CA GLN A 230 3.90 0.35 -16.49
C GLN A 230 2.62 1.19 -16.47
N ALA A 231 2.76 2.50 -16.64
CA ALA A 231 1.65 3.38 -16.90
C ALA A 231 0.94 2.85 -18.17
N PHE A 232 -0.22 2.23 -18.00
CA PHE A 232 -1.11 1.93 -19.12
C PHE A 232 -1.48 3.26 -19.77
N SER A 233 -0.81 3.57 -20.88
CA SER A 233 -1.17 4.72 -21.72
C SER A 233 -2.55 4.46 -22.29
N ILE A 234 -3.55 5.16 -21.77
CA ILE A 234 -4.88 5.22 -22.39
C ILE A 234 -4.70 5.94 -23.72
N VAL A 235 -4.72 5.18 -24.81
CA VAL A 235 -4.75 5.73 -26.17
C VAL A 235 -6.09 6.42 -26.35
N THR A 236 -6.10 7.75 -26.27
CA THR A 236 -7.23 8.57 -26.69
C THR A 236 -7.36 8.47 -28.21
N VAL A 237 -8.38 7.75 -28.67
CA VAL A 237 -8.77 7.72 -30.08
C VAL A 237 -9.37 9.09 -30.42
N GLY A 238 -8.54 9.95 -31.03
CA GLY A 238 -8.97 11.22 -31.59
C GLY A 238 -9.96 10.99 -32.74
N THR A 239 -11.14 11.56 -32.61
CA THR A 239 -12.16 11.62 -33.66
C THR A 239 -11.66 12.47 -34.82
N ALA A 240 -11.33 11.84 -35.94
CA ALA A 240 -11.03 12.54 -37.18
C ALA A 240 -12.31 13.13 -37.78
N ALA A 241 -12.45 14.45 -37.68
CA ALA A 241 -13.45 15.21 -38.41
C ALA A 241 -13.14 15.16 -39.92
N PHE A 242 -14.00 14.50 -40.70
CA PHE A 242 -13.96 14.57 -42.15
C PHE A 242 -14.54 15.91 -42.62
N ALA A 243 -13.64 16.80 -43.02
CA ALA A 243 -13.98 18.03 -43.73
C ALA A 243 -14.47 17.69 -45.14
N THR A 244 -15.63 18.25 -45.47
CA THR A 244 -16.24 18.29 -46.79
C THR A 244 -15.34 18.98 -47.81
N LEU A 245 -15.06 18.32 -48.92
CA LEU A 245 -14.52 18.97 -50.12
C LEU A 245 -15.39 18.60 -51.31
N ALA A 246 -16.31 19.51 -51.61
CA ALA A 246 -17.00 19.57 -52.89
C ALA A 246 -15.99 19.96 -53.97
N PHE A 247 -15.90 19.15 -55.03
CA PHE A 247 -15.40 19.61 -56.31
C PHE A 247 -16.36 19.17 -57.41
N VAL A 248 -17.05 20.18 -57.94
CA VAL A 248 -17.74 20.20 -59.22
C VAL A 248 -16.70 20.08 -60.33
N PHE A 249 -16.96 19.27 -61.37
CA PHE A 249 -16.86 19.64 -62.80
C PHE A 249 -17.30 18.46 -63.70
N THR A 250 -18.47 18.65 -64.32
CA THR A 250 -18.84 18.43 -65.75
C THR A 250 -17.69 18.01 -66.71
N PHE A 251 -17.83 17.21 -67.78
CA PHE A 251 -18.88 17.05 -68.80
C PHE A 251 -18.47 15.93 -69.84
N PHE A 252 -19.46 15.34 -70.54
CA PHE A 252 -19.44 14.57 -71.83
C PHE A 252 -18.64 13.24 -71.90
N PHE A 253 -19.14 12.11 -72.42
CA PHE A 253 -20.18 11.79 -73.40
C PHE A 253 -21.11 10.66 -72.94
#